data_AF-A0A924KHE1-F1
#
_entry.id   AF-A0A924KHE1-F1
#
_cell.length_a   1.000
_cell.length_b   1.000
_cell.length_c   1.000
_cell.angle_alpha   90.00
_cell.angle_beta   90.00
_cell.angle_gamma   90.00
#
_symmetry.space_group_name_H-M   'P 1'
#
loop_
_entity.id
_entity.type
_entity.pdbx_description
1 polymer ?
#
loop_
_entity_poly.entity_id
_entity_poly.type
_entity_poly.pdbx_seq_one_letter_code
_entity_poly.pdbx_strand_id
1 'polypeptide(L)'
;MSEDDYPATVPAELRSEPIFAPPPPPPAFTPRPMPMPEISHRKLRIAFTGSGSEYFRIWIVNLLLTLVTFGLYYPWAKVRRLRYFYGNTLVDGEPLGFHGNAFKMFKGFLLVAAFFGLYSVAGKVSPMASFVAFLVIAALWPALFKSAMQFRLANTSWRGLRFGFTGSIRDAYTACLPLFVPSVMLLGVLLLAPEMQQAAPAKAPSGLWLSIFGAVMLFTLVV
;
A
#
# COMPACT_ATOMS: atom_id res chain seq x y z
N MET A 1 19.23 17.19 84.92
CA MET A 1 18.81 15.81 85.23
C MET A 1 18.43 15.17 83.91
N SER A 2 19.21 14.31 83.28
CA SER A 2 20.61 13.88 83.41
C SER A 2 20.78 12.85 82.27
N GLU A 3 21.97 12.76 81.67
CA GLU A 3 22.34 11.80 80.61
C GLU A 3 22.47 10.34 81.13
N ASP A 4 21.52 9.87 81.94
CA ASP A 4 21.61 8.59 82.67
C ASP A 4 20.50 7.58 82.31
N ASP A 5 19.94 7.63 81.10
CA ASP A 5 18.90 6.68 80.67
C ASP A 5 19.28 5.88 79.41
N TYR A 6 20.53 5.43 79.35
CA TYR A 6 20.97 4.43 78.38
C TYR A 6 21.52 3.20 79.10
N PRO A 7 20.73 2.13 79.29
CA PRO A 7 21.29 0.86 79.76
C PRO A 7 22.15 0.25 78.64
N ALA A 8 23.46 0.42 78.78
CA ALA A 8 24.46 -0.32 78.03
C ALA A 8 24.50 -1.77 78.50
N THR A 9 23.86 -2.68 77.78
CA THR A 9 24.29 -4.10 77.63
C THR A 9 23.37 -4.82 76.66
N VAL A 10 23.82 -5.02 75.41
CA VAL A 10 23.26 -6.07 74.56
C VAL A 10 23.76 -7.41 75.13
N PRO A 11 22.88 -8.34 75.52
CA PRO A 11 23.28 -9.63 76.08
C PRO A 11 24.22 -10.39 75.14
N ALA A 12 25.28 -10.98 75.69
CA ALA A 12 26.27 -11.74 74.93
C ALA A 12 25.69 -12.96 74.18
N GLU A 13 24.48 -13.41 74.55
CA GLU A 13 23.75 -14.52 73.92
C GLU A 13 23.35 -14.24 72.47
N LEU A 14 23.20 -12.98 72.05
CA LEU A 14 22.85 -12.63 70.67
C LEU A 14 24.05 -12.72 69.68
N ARG A 15 25.27 -13.05 70.15
CA ARG A 15 26.44 -13.18 69.27
C ARG A 15 26.66 -14.57 68.70
N SER A 16 25.86 -15.57 69.11
CA SER A 16 26.09 -16.98 68.77
C SER A 16 24.98 -17.62 67.93
N GLU A 17 24.14 -16.85 67.25
CA GLU A 17 23.24 -17.42 66.24
C GLU A 17 24.07 -17.92 65.03
N PRO A 18 23.93 -19.20 64.61
CA PRO A 18 24.66 -19.72 63.48
C PRO A 18 24.26 -18.97 62.20
N ILE A 19 25.28 -18.43 61.52
CA ILE A 19 25.18 -17.74 60.24
C ILE A 19 24.31 -18.57 59.30
N PHE A 20 23.17 -18.00 58.90
CA PHE A 20 22.18 -18.54 57.96
C PHE A 20 22.87 -19.31 56.82
N ALA A 21 22.68 -20.64 56.77
CA ALA A 21 23.24 -21.44 55.68
C ALA A 21 22.70 -20.92 54.33
N PRO A 22 23.52 -20.82 53.28
CA PRO A 22 23.05 -20.34 51.99
C PRO A 22 21.93 -21.24 51.48
N PRO A 23 20.84 -20.67 50.92
CA PRO A 23 19.73 -21.47 50.42
C PRO A 23 20.21 -22.43 49.33
N PRO A 24 19.62 -23.65 49.24
CA PRO A 24 19.99 -24.60 48.21
C PRO A 24 19.77 -23.99 46.81
N PRO A 25 20.61 -24.34 45.81
CA PRO A 25 20.45 -23.81 44.47
C PRO A 25 19.08 -24.20 43.91
N PRO A 26 18.41 -23.28 43.17
CA PRO A 26 17.12 -23.58 42.58
C PRO A 26 17.23 -24.77 41.62
N PRO A 27 16.19 -25.62 41.52
CA PRO A 27 16.20 -26.74 40.59
C PRO A 27 16.45 -26.26 39.17
N ALA A 28 17.24 -27.02 38.41
CA ALA A 28 17.55 -26.69 37.03
C ALA A 28 16.24 -26.51 36.23
N PHE A 29 16.10 -25.35 35.57
CA PHE A 29 14.97 -25.08 34.69
C PHE A 29 15.01 -26.06 33.52
N THR A 30 14.16 -27.08 33.55
CA THR A 30 13.90 -27.92 32.37
C THR A 30 12.82 -27.20 31.55
N PRO A 31 13.14 -26.62 30.38
CA PRO A 31 12.11 -26.05 29.54
C PRO A 31 11.13 -27.17 29.17
N ARG A 32 9.89 -27.07 29.66
CA ARG A 32 8.82 -27.95 29.22
C ARG A 32 8.69 -27.77 27.71
N PRO A 33 8.70 -28.83 26.89
CA PRO A 33 8.41 -28.71 25.47
C PRO A 33 7.06 -28.01 25.34
N MET A 34 7.07 -26.76 24.87
CA MET A 34 5.85 -26.05 24.54
C MET A 34 5.22 -26.84 23.39
N PRO A 35 3.96 -27.28 23.48
CA PRO A 35 3.25 -27.80 22.33
C PRO A 35 3.43 -26.78 21.21
N MET A 36 3.99 -27.21 20.07
CA MET A 36 4.06 -26.32 18.92
C MET A 36 2.64 -25.83 18.66
N PRO A 37 2.41 -24.51 18.52
CA PRO A 37 1.09 -24.01 18.24
C PRO A 37 0.58 -24.72 16.99
N GLU A 38 -0.45 -25.54 17.18
CA GLU A 38 -1.10 -26.24 16.09
C GLU A 38 -1.64 -25.16 15.16
N ILE A 39 -1.06 -25.06 13.96
CA ILE A 39 -1.46 -24.05 12.98
C ILE A 39 -2.87 -24.44 12.52
N SER A 40 -3.87 -23.97 13.28
CA SER A 40 -5.26 -24.18 12.93
C SER A 40 -5.55 -23.33 11.70
N HIS A 41 -5.70 -24.00 10.55
CA HIS A 41 -6.14 -23.38 9.31
C HIS A 41 -7.60 -22.97 9.44
N ARG A 42 -7.86 -21.87 10.15
CA ARG A 42 -9.20 -21.29 10.24
C ARG A 42 -9.58 -20.75 8.87
N LYS A 43 -10.60 -21.34 8.25
CA LYS A 43 -11.20 -20.82 7.02
C LYS A 43 -12.10 -19.64 7.40
N LEU A 44 -11.75 -18.44 6.96
CA LEU A 44 -12.61 -17.27 7.11
C LEU A 44 -13.59 -17.21 5.94
N ARG A 45 -14.88 -17.05 6.23
CA ARG A 45 -15.91 -16.87 5.20
C ARG A 45 -15.86 -15.42 4.69
N ILE A 46 -15.74 -15.26 3.37
CA ILE A 46 -15.82 -13.95 2.71
C ILE A 46 -17.20 -13.85 2.06
N ALA A 47 -17.93 -12.76 2.35
CA ALA A 47 -19.21 -12.47 1.74
C ALA A 47 -19.26 -11.01 1.28
N PHE A 48 -19.93 -10.73 0.16
CA PHE A 48 -20.17 -9.39 -0.33
C PHE A 48 -21.66 -9.10 -0.28
N THR A 49 -22.05 -8.04 0.42
CA THR A 49 -23.46 -7.67 0.68
C THR A 49 -23.91 -6.44 -0.10
N GLY A 50 -23.05 -5.86 -0.93
CA GLY A 50 -23.33 -4.63 -1.65
C GLY A 50 -24.33 -4.84 -2.78
N SER A 51 -25.25 -3.87 -2.94
CA SER A 51 -26.18 -3.85 -4.06
C SER A 51 -25.58 -3.16 -5.29
N GLY A 52 -25.80 -3.73 -6.47
CA GLY A 52 -25.38 -3.13 -7.74
C GLY A 52 -26.13 -1.81 -8.05
N SER A 53 -27.41 -1.71 -7.70
CA SER A 53 -28.22 -0.51 -7.95
C SER A 53 -27.84 0.66 -7.05
N GLU A 54 -27.48 0.37 -5.79
CA GLU A 54 -26.93 1.35 -4.86
C GLU A 54 -25.57 1.85 -5.33
N TYR A 55 -24.68 0.92 -5.72
CA TYR A 55 -23.39 1.28 -6.29
C TYR A 55 -23.53 2.12 -7.56
N PHE A 56 -24.46 1.77 -8.46
CA PHE A 56 -24.69 2.49 -9.70
C PHE A 56 -25.10 3.95 -9.45
N ARG A 57 -25.98 4.21 -8.47
CA ARG A 57 -26.33 5.59 -8.06
C ARG A 57 -25.12 6.38 -7.55
N ILE A 58 -24.25 5.75 -6.76
CA ILE A 58 -23.02 6.41 -6.28
C ILE A 58 -22.07 6.69 -7.45
N TRP A 59 -21.92 5.72 -8.36
CA TRP A 59 -21.02 5.80 -9.49
C TRP A 59 -21.44 6.89 -10.48
N ILE A 60 -22.71 6.95 -10.88
CA ILE A 60 -23.18 7.93 -11.87
C ILE A 60 -23.04 9.37 -11.37
N VAL A 61 -23.36 9.63 -10.10
CA VAL A 61 -23.20 10.97 -9.50
C VAL A 61 -21.72 11.36 -9.47
N ASN A 62 -20.84 10.44 -9.08
CA ASN A 62 -19.40 10.68 -9.08
C ASN A 62 -18.83 10.87 -10.49
N LEU A 63 -19.36 10.14 -11.48
CA LEU A 63 -18.95 10.29 -12.88
C LEU A 63 -19.31 11.68 -13.41
N LEU A 64 -20.55 12.12 -13.18
CA LEU A 64 -20.99 13.47 -13.56
C LEU A 64 -20.14 14.54 -12.88
N LEU A 65 -19.87 14.42 -11.58
CA LEU A 65 -19.01 15.36 -10.86
C LEU A 65 -17.58 15.38 -11.40
N THR A 66 -17.05 14.21 -11.75
CA THR A 66 -15.70 14.08 -12.34
C THR A 66 -15.67 14.74 -13.71
N LEU A 67 -16.70 14.58 -14.53
CA LEU A 67 -16.79 15.21 -15.85
C LEU A 67 -16.89 16.75 -15.74
N VAL A 68 -17.78 17.25 -14.87
CA VAL A 68 -17.98 18.69 -14.65
C VAL A 68 -16.72 19.36 -14.08
N THR A 69 -15.93 18.64 -13.30
CA THR A 69 -14.66 19.14 -12.73
C THR A 69 -13.44 18.84 -13.61
N PHE A 70 -13.63 18.41 -14.86
CA PHE A 70 -12.54 18.04 -15.79
C PHE A 70 -11.54 17.02 -15.21
N GLY A 71 -12.05 16.03 -14.47
CA GLY A 71 -11.25 14.98 -13.86
C GLY A 71 -10.71 15.29 -12.46
N LEU A 72 -10.81 16.53 -11.99
CA LEU A 72 -10.22 16.94 -10.71
C LEU A 72 -10.84 16.20 -9.53
N TYR A 73 -12.14 15.90 -9.58
CA TYR A 73 -12.86 15.19 -8.50
C TYR A 73 -12.53 13.68 -8.41
N TYR A 74 -11.79 13.11 -9.35
CA TYR A 74 -11.49 11.67 -9.41
C TYR A 74 -10.98 11.06 -8.08
N PRO A 75 -10.04 11.69 -7.33
CA PRO A 75 -9.56 11.13 -6.07
C PRO A 75 -10.64 10.97 -5.00
N TRP A 76 -11.61 11.88 -4.95
CA TRP A 76 -12.75 11.80 -4.03
C TRP A 76 -13.72 10.70 -4.43
N ALA A 77 -14.03 10.60 -5.73
CA ALA A 77 -14.84 9.52 -6.29
C ALA A 77 -14.23 8.15 -5.97
N LYS A 78 -12.91 8.01 -6.16
CA LYS A 78 -12.16 6.78 -5.85
C LYS A 78 -12.26 6.40 -4.38
N VAL A 79 -12.04 7.33 -3.46
CA VAL A 79 -12.16 7.05 -2.01
C VAL A 79 -13.58 6.62 -1.64
N ARG A 80 -14.62 7.24 -2.22
CA ARG A 80 -16.01 6.88 -1.96
C ARG A 80 -16.35 5.48 -2.48
N ARG A 81 -15.86 5.12 -3.68
CA ARG A 81 -15.93 3.75 -4.21
C ARG A 81 -15.28 2.76 -3.24
N LEU A 82 -14.04 3.01 -2.82
CA LEU A 82 -13.31 2.09 -1.93
C LEU A 82 -14.03 1.89 -0.60
N ARG A 83 -14.57 2.95 0.02
CA ARG A 83 -15.38 2.82 1.23
C ARG A 83 -16.62 1.95 1.04
N TYR A 84 -17.31 2.10 -0.10
CA TYR A 84 -18.48 1.29 -0.40
C TYR A 84 -18.13 -0.19 -0.54
N PHE A 85 -17.10 -0.53 -1.33
CA PHE A 85 -16.72 -1.93 -1.50
C PHE A 85 -16.24 -2.56 -0.20
N TYR A 86 -15.36 -1.89 0.55
CA TYR A 86 -14.81 -2.42 1.79
C TYR A 86 -15.91 -2.59 2.85
N GLY A 87 -16.78 -1.59 3.02
CA GLY A 87 -17.88 -1.66 3.99
C GLY A 87 -18.91 -2.76 3.68
N ASN A 88 -19.02 -3.17 2.42
CA ASN A 88 -19.89 -4.26 1.98
C ASN A 88 -19.18 -5.62 1.87
N THR A 89 -17.86 -5.67 2.02
CA THR A 89 -17.07 -6.91 2.09
C THR A 89 -16.98 -7.36 3.54
N LEU A 90 -17.72 -8.42 3.88
CA LEU A 90 -17.69 -9.07 5.17
C LEU A 90 -16.64 -10.18 5.18
N VAL A 91 -15.79 -10.17 6.20
CA VAL A 91 -14.82 -11.23 6.50
C VAL A 91 -15.16 -11.79 7.87
N ASP A 92 -15.57 -13.06 7.93
CA ASP A 92 -16.04 -13.73 9.16
C ASP A 92 -17.24 -13.00 9.81
N GLY A 93 -18.12 -12.42 8.99
CA GLY A 93 -19.31 -11.68 9.43
C GLY A 93 -19.09 -10.20 9.74
N GLU A 94 -17.84 -9.73 9.77
CA GLU A 94 -17.48 -8.34 10.10
C GLU A 94 -17.03 -7.56 8.84
N PRO A 95 -17.50 -6.33 8.62
CA PRO A 95 -17.12 -5.54 7.45
C PRO A 95 -15.67 -5.05 7.50
N LEU A 96 -15.06 -4.91 6.33
CA LEU A 96 -13.80 -4.19 6.20
C LEU A 96 -14.03 -2.67 6.29
N GLY A 97 -13.16 -1.99 7.02
CA GLY A 97 -13.13 -0.54 7.09
C GLY A 97 -12.10 0.05 6.13
N PHE A 98 -12.44 1.16 5.47
CA PHE A 98 -11.49 1.94 4.68
C PHE A 98 -11.51 3.41 5.08
N HIS A 99 -10.36 3.91 5.55
CA HIS A 99 -10.22 5.24 6.17
C HIS A 99 -9.34 6.18 5.34
N GLY A 100 -9.24 5.93 4.02
CA GLY A 100 -8.38 6.71 3.13
C GLY A 100 -8.82 8.18 3.00
N ASN A 101 -7.86 9.10 3.06
CA ASN A 101 -8.06 10.53 2.82
C ASN A 101 -7.88 10.86 1.32
N ALA A 102 -8.91 11.47 0.71
CA ALA A 102 -8.91 11.86 -0.70
C ALA A 102 -7.83 12.90 -1.04
N PHE A 103 -7.50 13.85 -0.15
CA PHE A 103 -6.46 14.84 -0.38
C PHE A 103 -5.06 14.22 -0.53
N LYS A 104 -4.78 13.10 0.16
CA LYS A 104 -3.51 12.37 -0.03
C LYS A 104 -3.44 11.76 -1.43
N MET A 105 -4.55 11.20 -1.93
CA MET A 105 -4.62 10.72 -3.31
C MET A 105 -4.54 11.87 -4.32
N PHE A 106 -5.15 13.01 -4.02
CA PHE A 106 -5.13 14.20 -4.87
C PHE A 106 -3.71 14.73 -5.12
N LYS A 107 -2.87 14.78 -4.08
CA LYS A 107 -1.45 15.15 -4.24
C LYS A 107 -0.70 14.20 -5.18
N GLY A 108 -0.95 12.90 -5.07
CA GLY A 108 -0.38 11.91 -5.98
C GLY A 108 -0.89 12.06 -7.42
N PHE A 109 -2.17 12.36 -7.59
CA PHE A 109 -2.77 12.67 -8.89
C PHE A 109 -2.13 13.90 -9.54
N LEU A 110 -1.95 14.99 -8.78
CA LEU A 110 -1.30 16.20 -9.28
C LEU A 110 0.17 15.96 -9.66
N LEU A 111 0.89 15.13 -8.90
CA LEU A 111 2.25 14.73 -9.23
C LEU A 111 2.30 14.00 -10.58
N VAL A 112 1.42 13.03 -10.81
CA VAL A 112 1.34 12.30 -12.08
C VAL A 112 0.94 13.23 -13.23
N ALA A 113 -0.01 14.13 -13.01
CA ALA A 113 -0.41 15.13 -14.00
C ALA A 113 0.76 16.06 -14.37
N ALA A 114 1.57 16.47 -13.40
CA ALA A 114 2.77 17.27 -13.63
C ALA A 114 3.82 16.52 -14.47
N PHE A 115 4.08 15.24 -14.17
CA PHE A 115 4.98 14.42 -14.99
C PHE A 115 4.47 14.23 -16.42
N PHE A 116 3.17 14.01 -16.59
CA PHE A 116 2.56 13.92 -17.91
C PHE A 116 2.69 15.23 -18.71
N GLY A 117 2.44 16.37 -18.06
CA GLY A 117 2.65 17.68 -18.65
C GLY A 117 4.11 17.91 -19.06
N LEU A 118 5.06 17.54 -18.19
CA LEU A 118 6.49 17.63 -18.48
C LEU A 118 6.89 16.74 -19.67
N TYR A 119 6.39 15.51 -19.73
CA TYR A 119 6.59 14.61 -20.87
C TYR A 119 6.04 15.20 -22.17
N SER A 120 4.84 15.81 -22.13
CA SER A 120 4.24 16.46 -23.29
C SER A 120 5.06 17.65 -23.83
N VAL A 121 5.67 18.43 -22.93
CA VAL A 121 6.57 19.53 -23.30
C VAL A 121 7.92 19.02 -23.80
N ALA A 122 8.49 18.02 -23.14
CA ALA A 122 9.77 17.41 -23.54
C ALA A 122 9.75 16.94 -25.00
N GLY A 123 8.62 16.38 -25.46
CA GLY A 123 8.46 15.97 -26.84
C GLY A 123 8.36 17.07 -27.88
N LYS A 124 8.13 18.32 -27.47
CA LYS A 124 8.21 19.48 -28.36
C LYS A 124 9.64 20.02 -28.50
N VAL A 125 10.52 19.70 -27.54
CA VAL A 125 11.90 20.22 -27.50
C VAL A 125 12.84 19.30 -28.28
N SER A 126 12.86 18.00 -27.97
CA SER A 126 13.66 17.04 -28.73
C SER A 126 13.19 15.59 -28.52
N PRO A 127 13.38 14.71 -29.52
CA PRO A 127 13.10 13.27 -29.35
C PRO A 127 13.87 12.62 -28.20
N MET A 128 15.10 13.08 -27.95
CA MET A 128 15.92 12.57 -26.85
C MET A 128 15.34 12.95 -25.48
N ALA A 129 14.80 14.16 -25.33
CA ALA A 129 14.15 14.59 -24.09
C ALA A 129 12.91 13.74 -23.77
N SER A 130 12.10 13.39 -24.77
CA SER A 130 10.98 12.44 -24.60
C SER A 130 11.43 11.08 -24.12
N PHE A 131 12.53 10.57 -24.68
CA PHE A 131 13.05 9.25 -24.31
C PHE A 131 13.54 9.24 -22.85
N VAL A 132 14.27 10.28 -22.44
CA VAL A 132 14.70 10.45 -21.04
C VAL A 132 13.49 10.58 -20.12
N ALA A 133 12.50 11.39 -20.48
CA ALA A 133 11.28 11.55 -19.68
C ALA A 133 10.49 10.23 -19.56
N PHE A 134 10.40 9.46 -20.64
CA PHE A 134 9.80 8.12 -20.63
C PHE A 134 10.51 7.18 -19.65
N LEU A 135 11.84 7.13 -19.69
CA LEU A 135 12.62 6.28 -18.78
C LEU A 135 12.44 6.70 -17.30
N VAL A 136 12.39 8.00 -17.02
CA VAL A 136 12.13 8.51 -15.67
C VAL A 136 10.74 8.07 -15.19
N ILE A 137 9.70 8.24 -16.00
CA ILE A 137 8.33 7.83 -15.64
C ILE A 137 8.24 6.31 -15.45
N ALA A 138 8.86 5.54 -16.35
CA ALA A 138 8.95 4.09 -16.25
C ALA A 138 9.63 3.65 -14.94
N ALA A 139 10.73 4.32 -14.56
CA ALA A 139 11.43 4.05 -13.31
C ALA A 139 10.63 4.47 -12.07
N LEU A 140 9.81 5.52 -12.15
CA LEU A 140 8.97 5.98 -11.03
C LEU A 140 7.73 5.09 -10.82
N TRP A 141 7.27 4.40 -11.85
CA TRP A 141 6.04 3.61 -11.81
C TRP A 141 6.01 2.55 -10.69
N PRO A 142 7.05 1.72 -10.48
CA PRO A 142 7.11 0.78 -9.35
C PRO A 142 7.03 1.46 -7.98
N ALA A 143 7.70 2.61 -7.82
CA ALA A 143 7.69 3.36 -6.57
C ALA A 143 6.29 3.92 -6.26
N LEU A 144 5.58 4.40 -7.29
CA LEU A 144 4.19 4.83 -7.17
C LEU A 144 3.26 3.65 -6.85
N PHE A 145 3.45 2.50 -7.48
CA PHE A 145 2.69 1.29 -7.22
C PHE A 145 2.83 0.83 -5.76
N LYS A 146 4.07 0.75 -5.27
CA LYS A 146 4.37 0.48 -3.85
C LYS A 146 3.64 1.46 -2.94
N SER A 147 3.77 2.76 -3.23
CA SER A 147 3.17 3.82 -2.41
C SER A 147 1.64 3.72 -2.38
N ALA A 148 1.02 3.34 -3.50
CA ALA A 148 -0.41 3.10 -3.60
C ALA A 148 -0.85 1.87 -2.78
N MET A 149 -0.10 0.77 -2.82
CA MET A 149 -0.37 -0.42 -1.99
C MET A 149 -0.23 -0.12 -0.51
N GLN A 150 0.86 0.55 -0.11
CA GLN A 150 1.10 0.97 1.26
C GLN A 150 -0.03 1.87 1.76
N PHE A 151 -0.47 2.83 0.94
CA PHE A 151 -1.61 3.69 1.27
C PHE A 151 -2.89 2.88 1.44
N ARG A 152 -3.21 1.96 0.53
CA ARG A 152 -4.45 1.16 0.59
C ARG A 152 -4.51 0.31 1.85
N LEU A 153 -3.43 -0.40 2.16
CA LEU A 153 -3.38 -1.30 3.31
C LEU A 153 -3.35 -0.54 4.63
N ALA A 154 -2.54 0.52 4.75
CA ALA A 154 -2.49 1.34 5.96
C ALA A 154 -3.83 1.99 6.35
N ASN A 155 -4.71 2.20 5.37
CA ASN A 155 -6.06 2.74 5.58
C ASN A 155 -7.14 1.66 5.61
N THR A 156 -6.80 0.39 5.42
CA THR A 156 -7.71 -0.74 5.56
C THR A 156 -7.68 -1.23 7.00
N SER A 157 -8.85 -1.51 7.58
CA SER A 157 -8.96 -2.12 8.90
C SER A 157 -9.95 -3.27 8.92
N TRP A 158 -9.74 -4.24 9.80
CA TRP A 158 -10.68 -5.31 10.09
C TRP A 158 -10.71 -5.54 11.60
N ARG A 159 -11.91 -5.55 12.21
CA ARG A 159 -12.12 -5.70 13.66
C ARG A 159 -11.26 -4.74 14.52
N GLY A 160 -11.11 -3.49 14.05
CA GLY A 160 -10.31 -2.45 14.71
C GLY A 160 -8.81 -2.48 14.43
N LEU A 161 -8.27 -3.55 13.83
CA LEU A 161 -6.85 -3.66 13.48
C LEU A 161 -6.60 -3.12 12.07
N ARG A 162 -5.58 -2.26 11.91
CA ARG A 162 -5.18 -1.73 10.60
C ARG A 162 -4.18 -2.64 9.92
N PHE A 163 -4.30 -2.79 8.61
CA PHE A 163 -3.35 -3.57 7.83
C PHE A 163 -2.07 -2.77 7.58
N GLY A 164 -0.95 -3.49 7.55
CA GLY A 164 0.36 -2.94 7.19
C GLY A 164 0.82 -3.48 5.86
N PHE A 165 1.61 -2.69 5.13
CA PHE A 165 2.33 -3.17 3.96
C PHE A 165 3.82 -3.28 4.30
N THR A 166 4.39 -4.47 4.14
CA THR A 166 5.78 -4.79 4.51
C THR A 166 6.74 -4.83 3.32
N GLY A 167 6.25 -4.66 2.08
CA GLY A 167 7.08 -4.75 0.88
C GLY A 167 8.11 -3.62 0.78
N SER A 168 9.33 -3.97 0.39
CA SER A 168 10.44 -3.04 0.17
C SER A 168 10.35 -2.39 -1.22
N ILE A 169 11.20 -1.39 -1.47
CA ILE A 169 11.33 -0.82 -2.82
C ILE A 169 11.87 -1.84 -3.82
N ARG A 170 12.79 -2.72 -3.38
CA ARG A 170 13.33 -3.80 -4.21
C ARG A 170 12.23 -4.74 -4.66
N ASP A 171 11.32 -5.11 -3.74
CA ASP A 171 10.20 -6.01 -4.05
C ASP A 171 9.26 -5.41 -5.10
N ALA A 172 9.09 -4.08 -5.10
CA ALA A 172 8.29 -3.41 -6.11
C ALA A 172 8.94 -3.50 -7.51
N TYR A 173 10.25 -3.28 -7.59
CA TYR A 173 10.97 -3.39 -8.87
C TYR A 173 11.05 -4.84 -9.37
N THR A 174 11.29 -5.80 -8.49
CA THR A 174 11.32 -7.23 -8.88
C THR A 174 9.94 -7.72 -9.31
N ALA A 175 8.86 -7.27 -8.66
CA ALA A 175 7.50 -7.59 -9.06
C ALA A 175 7.11 -6.99 -10.42
N CYS A 176 7.66 -5.82 -10.78
CA CYS A 176 7.40 -5.20 -12.09
C CYS A 176 8.35 -5.67 -13.20
N LEU A 177 9.44 -6.35 -12.87
CA LEU A 177 10.45 -6.82 -13.84
C LEU A 177 9.86 -7.68 -14.97
N PRO A 178 8.94 -8.64 -14.72
CA PRO A 178 8.27 -9.41 -15.78
C PRO A 178 7.49 -8.56 -16.78
N LEU A 179 7.07 -7.35 -16.39
CA LEU A 179 6.38 -6.40 -17.26
C LEU A 179 7.37 -5.50 -18.02
N PHE A 180 8.43 -5.03 -17.37
CA PHE A 180 9.41 -4.14 -17.99
C PHE A 180 10.33 -4.84 -19.00
N VAL A 181 10.80 -6.07 -18.72
CA VAL A 181 11.75 -6.75 -19.60
C VAL A 181 11.21 -6.98 -21.01
N PRO A 182 9.99 -7.51 -21.21
CA PRO A 182 9.40 -7.64 -22.55
C PRO A 182 9.17 -6.29 -23.21
N SER A 183 8.78 -5.27 -22.44
CA SER A 183 8.54 -3.92 -22.97
C SER A 183 9.82 -3.29 -23.51
N VAL A 184 10.93 -3.40 -22.77
CA VAL A 184 12.25 -2.89 -23.21
C VAL A 184 12.76 -3.68 -24.40
N MET A 185 12.60 -5.01 -24.39
CA MET A 185 13.01 -5.86 -25.50
C MET A 185 12.22 -5.53 -26.78
N LEU A 186 10.91 -5.35 -26.69
CA LEU A 186 10.06 -4.94 -27.80
C LEU A 186 10.45 -3.55 -28.33
N LEU A 187 10.71 -2.59 -27.42
CA LEU A 187 11.13 -1.25 -27.80
C LEU A 187 12.50 -1.28 -28.50
N GLY A 188 13.43 -2.11 -28.02
CA GLY A 188 14.74 -2.31 -28.65
C GLY A 188 14.63 -2.91 -30.05
N VAL A 189 13.79 -3.93 -30.23
CA VAL A 189 13.51 -4.52 -31.55
C VAL A 189 12.89 -3.49 -32.50
N LEU A 190 11.93 -2.70 -32.03
CA LEU A 190 11.28 -1.66 -32.82
C LEU A 190 12.28 -0.57 -33.28
N LEU A 191 13.21 -0.17 -32.40
CA LEU A 191 14.24 0.83 -32.73
C LEU A 191 15.34 0.31 -33.66
N LEU A 192 15.64 -0.99 -33.62
CA LEU A 192 16.69 -1.64 -34.42
C LEU A 192 16.20 -2.19 -35.76
N ALA A 193 14.89 -2.24 -36.00
CA ALA A 193 14.28 -2.73 -37.23
C ALA A 193 13.64 -1.59 -38.05
N PRO A 194 14.44 -0.75 -38.75
CA PRO A 194 13.94 0.39 -39.52
C PRO A 194 12.99 -0.01 -40.66
N GLU A 195 13.06 -1.25 -41.16
CA GLU A 195 12.13 -1.78 -42.17
C GLU A 195 10.71 -1.96 -41.61
N MET A 196 10.57 -2.31 -40.32
CA MET A 196 9.28 -2.41 -39.64
C MET A 196 8.66 -1.03 -39.37
N GLN A 197 9.49 0.02 -39.28
CA GLN A 197 9.04 1.41 -39.14
C GLN A 197 8.34 1.91 -40.41
N GLN A 198 8.70 1.38 -41.58
CA GLN A 198 8.15 1.75 -42.89
C GLN A 198 6.92 0.91 -43.28
N ALA A 199 6.78 -0.30 -42.70
CA ALA A 199 5.61 -1.16 -42.86
C ALA A 199 4.45 -0.80 -41.90
N ALA A 200 4.65 0.16 -40.99
CA ALA A 200 3.56 0.67 -40.16
C ALA A 200 2.52 1.37 -41.07
N PRO A 201 1.22 1.00 -40.99
CA PRO A 201 0.20 1.63 -41.82
C PRO A 201 0.26 3.14 -41.58
N ALA A 202 0.43 3.89 -42.68
CA ALA A 202 0.55 5.33 -42.69
C ALA A 202 -0.52 5.95 -41.78
N LYS A 203 -0.09 6.48 -40.63
CA LYS A 203 -0.89 7.22 -39.65
C LYS A 203 -2.20 6.49 -39.29
N ALA A 204 -2.18 5.71 -38.21
CA ALA A 204 -3.41 5.21 -37.59
C ALA A 204 -4.48 6.33 -37.61
N PRO A 205 -5.70 6.06 -38.11
CA PRO A 205 -6.68 7.12 -38.34
C PRO A 205 -6.82 7.93 -37.07
N SER A 206 -6.77 9.26 -37.17
CA SER A 206 -6.69 10.16 -36.00
C SER A 206 -7.77 9.86 -34.95
N GLY A 207 -8.92 9.33 -35.38
CA GLY A 207 -10.00 8.87 -34.51
C GLY A 207 -9.70 7.60 -33.68
N LEU A 208 -8.76 6.74 -34.09
CA LEU A 208 -8.41 5.49 -33.40
C LEU A 208 -7.60 5.77 -32.12
N TRP A 209 -6.68 6.73 -32.16
CA TRP A 209 -5.99 7.17 -30.96
C TRP A 209 -6.94 7.89 -29.99
N LEU A 210 -7.84 8.73 -30.51
CA LEU A 210 -8.89 9.38 -29.73
C LEU A 210 -9.85 8.36 -29.10
N SER A 211 -10.22 7.30 -29.82
CA SER A 211 -11.10 6.24 -29.30
C SER A 211 -10.40 5.33 -28.31
N ILE A 212 -9.11 4.99 -28.51
CA ILE A 212 -8.30 4.27 -27.52
C ILE A 212 -8.14 5.13 -26.26
N PHE A 213 -7.78 6.40 -26.40
CA PHE A 213 -7.59 7.30 -25.26
C PHE A 213 -8.91 7.52 -24.52
N GLY A 214 -10.02 7.70 -25.26
CA GLY A 214 -11.37 7.78 -24.72
C GLY A 214 -11.78 6.51 -24.00
N ALA A 215 -11.54 5.33 -24.58
CA ALA A 215 -11.86 4.03 -23.99
C ALA A 215 -11.01 3.75 -22.74
N VAL A 216 -9.71 4.09 -22.74
CA VAL A 216 -8.83 3.97 -21.58
C VAL A 216 -9.26 4.94 -20.48
N MET A 217 -9.62 6.18 -20.82
CA MET A 217 -10.13 7.15 -19.85
C MET A 217 -11.45 6.67 -19.25
N LEU A 218 -12.37 6.16 -20.06
CA LEU A 218 -13.66 5.65 -19.63
C LEU A 218 -13.49 4.36 -18.79
N PHE A 219 -12.59 3.47 -19.18
CA PHE A 219 -12.20 2.29 -18.38
C PHE A 219 -11.58 2.70 -17.04
N THR A 220 -10.72 3.71 -17.01
CA THR A 220 -10.11 4.24 -15.78
C THR A 220 -11.13 4.94 -14.87
N LEU A 221 -12.22 5.47 -15.45
CA LEU A 221 -13.36 6.01 -14.70
C LEU A 221 -14.31 4.89 -14.22
N VAL A 222 -14.34 3.75 -14.91
CA VAL A 222 -15.16 2.57 -14.59
C VAL A 222 -14.50 1.67 -13.52
N VAL A 223 -13.18 1.44 -13.59
CA VAL A 223 -12.38 0.55 -12.70
C VAL A 223 -11.75 1.31 -11.54
#